data_AF-A0A517PIB5-F1
#
_entry.id   AF-A0A517PIB5-F1
#
_cell.length_a   1.000
_cell.length_b   1.000
_cell.length_c   1.000
_cell.angle_alpha   90.00
_cell.angle_beta   90.00
_cell.angle_gamma   90.00
#
_symmetry.space_group_name_H-M   'P 1'
#
loop_
_entity.id
_entity.type
_entity.pdbx_description
1 polymer ?
#
loop_
_entity_poly.entity_id
_entity_poly.type
_entity_poly.pdbx_seq_one_letter_code
_entity_poly.pdbx_strand_id
1 'polypeptide(L)'
;MKLVPPSTGKTRFSYEDQLNVEYGDPVLLPRDYIDFLNQYSVGAFTEDGYPSWDILDLISDGGTSFSMEYIALAREKCAEEPEINPAVYPTLPGLLPWGAYNQGCTFYWWVAGDPDTWEVVADRGDQAFHVQLSMTEFLLKLFSDQLHELYPQGFMSDLDIGYMPRYEG
;
A
#
# COMPACT_ATOMS: atom_id res chain seq x y z
N MET A 1 -12.68 15.60 -1.13
CA MET A 1 -11.60 14.97 -1.92
C MET A 1 -11.36 15.77 -3.21
N LYS A 2 -10.18 16.38 -3.35
CA LYS A 2 -9.75 17.02 -4.59
C LYS A 2 -8.76 16.08 -5.28
N LEU A 3 -9.23 15.32 -6.26
CA LEU A 3 -8.34 14.44 -7.05
C LEU A 3 -7.29 15.29 -7.75
N VAL A 4 -6.03 15.07 -7.39
CA VAL A 4 -4.90 15.74 -8.05
C VAL A 4 -4.80 15.19 -9.48
N PRO A 5 -4.56 16.06 -10.48
CA PRO A 5 -4.41 15.60 -11.85
C PRO A 5 -3.24 14.61 -11.97
N PRO A 6 -3.33 13.65 -12.91
CA PRO A 6 -2.27 12.67 -13.17
C PRO A 6 -0.92 13.36 -13.39
N SER A 7 0.17 12.81 -12.84
CA SER A 7 1.50 13.39 -13.07
C SER A 7 1.85 13.36 -14.57
N THR A 8 2.46 14.44 -15.07
CA THR A 8 2.70 14.68 -16.50
C THR A 8 3.99 14.07 -17.06
N GLY A 9 4.87 13.56 -16.19
CA GLY A 9 6.08 12.84 -16.57
C GLY A 9 6.10 11.52 -15.81
N LYS A 10 6.18 10.39 -16.51
CA LYS A 10 6.14 9.08 -15.87
C LYS A 10 6.95 8.03 -16.59
N THR A 11 7.82 7.37 -15.82
CA THR A 11 8.16 5.97 -16.03
C THR A 11 6.86 5.16 -16.11
N ARG A 12 6.70 4.38 -17.18
CA ARG A 12 5.50 3.58 -17.42
C ARG A 12 5.81 2.12 -17.11
N PHE A 13 5.12 1.58 -16.13
CA PHE A 13 5.22 0.19 -15.72
C PHE A 13 4.36 -0.70 -16.63
N SER A 14 4.86 -1.91 -16.88
CA SER A 14 4.19 -2.99 -17.59
C SER A 14 3.47 -3.91 -16.61
N TYR A 15 2.40 -4.58 -17.04
CA TYR A 15 1.78 -5.65 -16.24
C TYR A 15 2.66 -6.90 -16.12
N GLU A 16 3.74 -6.97 -16.90
CA GLU A 16 4.76 -8.02 -16.78
C GLU A 16 5.84 -7.65 -15.75
N ASP A 17 5.84 -6.41 -15.25
CA ASP A 17 6.75 -6.01 -14.19
C ASP A 17 6.42 -6.79 -12.91
N GLN A 18 7.47 -7.25 -12.25
CA GLN A 18 7.39 -8.06 -11.05
C GLN A 18 7.87 -7.25 -9.85
N LEU A 19 7.56 -7.77 -8.67
CA LEU A 19 8.19 -7.36 -7.43
C LEU A 19 9.72 -7.34 -7.59
N ASN A 20 10.36 -6.26 -7.16
CA ASN A 20 11.81 -6.15 -7.15
C ASN A 20 12.40 -7.33 -6.34
N VAL A 21 13.41 -7.97 -6.91
CA VAL A 21 14.06 -9.17 -6.36
C VAL A 21 14.66 -8.96 -4.96
N GLU A 22 14.95 -7.71 -4.59
CA GLU A 22 15.44 -7.37 -3.25
C GLU A 22 14.40 -7.67 -2.14
N TYR A 23 13.12 -7.74 -2.49
CA TYR A 23 12.03 -8.05 -1.54
C TYR A 23 11.81 -9.56 -1.33
N GLY A 24 12.34 -10.41 -2.22
CA GLY A 24 12.16 -11.86 -2.17
C GLY A 24 11.97 -12.45 -3.56
N ASP A 25 11.20 -13.55 -3.63
CA ASP A 25 10.95 -14.22 -4.91
C ASP A 25 10.26 -13.26 -5.91
N PRO A 26 10.47 -13.39 -7.23
CA PRO A 26 9.72 -12.59 -8.18
C PRO A 26 8.25 -13.00 -8.21
N VAL A 27 7.34 -12.05 -8.06
CA VAL A 27 5.90 -12.24 -8.20
C VAL A 27 5.29 -11.10 -9.00
N LEU A 28 4.26 -11.40 -9.80
CA LEU A 28 3.46 -10.35 -10.44
C LEU A 28 2.70 -9.56 -9.36
N LEU A 29 2.50 -8.27 -9.60
CA LEU A 29 1.75 -7.39 -8.71
C LEU A 29 0.31 -7.20 -9.21
N PRO A 30 -0.64 -6.83 -8.33
CA PRO A 30 -2.02 -6.56 -8.74
C PRO A 30 -2.10 -5.50 -9.84
N ARG A 31 -2.95 -5.72 -10.84
CA ARG A 31 -3.03 -4.81 -12.00
C ARG A 31 -3.47 -3.41 -11.61
N ASP A 32 -4.32 -3.28 -10.62
CA ASP A 32 -4.84 -1.98 -10.19
C ASP A 32 -3.77 -1.12 -9.50
N TYR A 33 -2.78 -1.75 -8.85
CA TYR A 33 -1.58 -1.07 -8.37
C TYR A 33 -0.71 -0.57 -9.54
N ILE A 34 -0.49 -1.40 -10.56
CA ILE A 34 0.26 -0.98 -11.77
C ILE A 34 -0.45 0.18 -12.48
N ASP A 35 -1.78 0.10 -12.61
CA ASP A 35 -2.60 1.16 -13.17
C ASP A 35 -2.53 2.43 -12.33
N PHE A 36 -2.57 2.30 -11.00
CA PHE A 36 -2.41 3.42 -10.07
C PHE A 36 -1.06 4.11 -10.24
N LEU A 37 0.05 3.36 -10.25
CA LEU A 37 1.38 3.94 -10.46
C LEU A 37 1.51 4.60 -11.84
N ASN A 38 0.99 3.97 -12.88
CA ASN A 38 0.96 4.54 -14.22
C ASN A 38 0.12 5.82 -14.31
N GLN A 39 -0.88 5.99 -13.45
CA GLN A 39 -1.75 7.17 -13.43
C GLN A 39 -1.27 8.26 -12.47
N TYR A 40 -0.70 7.90 -11.32
CA TYR A 40 -0.38 8.82 -10.22
C TYR A 40 1.11 8.92 -9.86
N SER A 41 1.95 7.96 -10.27
CA SER A 41 3.36 7.76 -9.87
C SER A 41 3.45 7.24 -8.44
N VAL A 42 4.64 6.78 -8.06
CA VAL A 42 5.01 6.61 -6.66
C VAL A 42 4.87 7.95 -5.93
N GLY A 43 4.35 7.93 -4.71
CA GLY A 43 4.01 9.16 -4.01
C GLY A 43 3.32 8.90 -2.69
N ALA A 44 2.64 9.94 -2.19
CA ALA A 44 1.84 9.84 -0.99
C ALA A 44 0.53 10.62 -1.12
N PHE A 45 -0.55 10.11 -0.51
CA PHE A 45 -1.70 10.98 -0.23
C PHE A 45 -1.36 11.95 0.91
N THR A 46 -1.89 13.16 0.79
CA THR A 46 -1.64 14.24 1.73
C THR A 46 -2.84 14.50 2.60
N GLU A 47 -2.61 14.80 3.88
CA GLU A 47 -3.59 15.39 4.80
C GLU A 47 -3.25 16.86 4.98
N ASP A 48 -4.16 17.75 4.61
CA ASP A 48 -3.97 19.20 4.69
C ASP A 48 -2.67 19.69 4.02
N GLY A 49 -2.30 19.02 2.92
CA GLY A 49 -1.11 19.30 2.11
C GLY A 49 0.20 18.67 2.60
N TYR A 50 0.18 17.89 3.69
CA TYR A 50 1.35 17.17 4.19
C TYR A 50 1.26 15.68 3.84
N PRO A 51 2.35 15.04 3.37
CA PRO A 51 2.33 13.60 3.07
C PRO A 51 2.06 12.81 4.35
N SER A 52 1.00 12.01 4.31
CA SER A 52 0.64 11.13 5.43
C SER A 52 0.49 9.67 5.04
N TRP A 53 0.17 9.39 3.77
CA TRP A 53 -0.14 8.03 3.29
C TRP A 53 0.78 7.65 2.14
N ASP A 54 1.87 6.95 2.43
CA ASP A 54 2.82 6.52 1.41
C ASP A 54 2.25 5.38 0.56
N ILE A 55 2.47 5.46 -0.75
CA ILE A 55 2.33 4.36 -1.70
C ILE A 55 3.74 3.89 -2.05
N LEU A 56 4.03 2.63 -1.72
CA LEU A 56 5.35 2.06 -1.89
C LEU A 56 5.66 1.81 -3.37
N ASP A 57 6.91 2.02 -3.76
CA ASP A 57 7.43 1.52 -5.02
C ASP A 57 7.92 0.10 -4.76
N LEU A 58 7.27 -0.88 -5.38
CA LEU A 58 7.63 -2.29 -5.25
C LEU A 58 8.29 -2.86 -6.50
N ILE A 59 8.42 -2.06 -7.57
CA ILE A 59 8.94 -2.52 -8.86
C ILE A 59 10.37 -2.04 -9.06
N SER A 60 10.59 -0.74 -8.87
CA SER A 60 11.85 -0.09 -9.21
C SER A 60 12.67 0.38 -8.01
N ASP A 61 12.11 0.31 -6.79
CA ASP A 61 12.58 1.08 -5.64
C ASP A 61 14.11 1.13 -5.50
N GLY A 62 14.66 2.31 -5.81
CA GLY A 62 16.07 2.63 -5.58
C GLY A 62 16.33 3.16 -4.17
N GLY A 63 15.39 2.98 -3.22
CA GLY A 63 15.40 3.58 -1.87
C GLY A 63 14.48 4.80 -1.73
N THR A 64 13.53 4.98 -2.64
CA THR A 64 12.58 6.10 -2.67
C THR A 64 11.41 5.89 -1.72
N SER A 65 10.95 4.66 -1.51
CA SER A 65 9.70 4.41 -0.78
C SER A 65 9.87 3.81 0.62
N PHE A 66 11.10 3.49 1.04
CA PHE A 66 11.40 2.82 2.32
C PHE A 66 10.65 1.48 2.51
N SER A 67 10.20 0.87 1.43
CA SER A 67 9.52 -0.44 1.39
C SER A 67 10.23 -1.55 2.19
N MET A 68 11.57 -1.62 2.11
CA MET A 68 12.37 -2.59 2.88
C MET A 68 12.24 -2.39 4.40
N GLU A 69 12.07 -1.15 4.86
CA GLU A 69 11.84 -0.86 6.29
C GLU A 69 10.47 -1.41 6.71
N TYR A 70 9.43 -1.23 5.90
CA TYR A 70 8.11 -1.79 6.17
C TYR A 70 8.08 -3.33 6.12
N ILE A 71 8.87 -3.96 5.26
CA ILE A 71 9.04 -5.44 5.29
C ILE A 71 9.75 -5.87 6.57
N ALA A 72 10.78 -5.15 7.01
CA ALA A 72 11.48 -5.46 8.25
C ALA A 72 10.55 -5.32 9.46
N LEU A 73 9.75 -4.24 9.53
CA LEU A 73 8.74 -4.03 10.57
C LEU A 73 7.69 -5.14 10.57
N ALA A 74 7.22 -5.57 9.40
CA ALA A 74 6.28 -6.69 9.31
C ALA A 74 6.89 -7.98 9.86
N ARG A 75 8.18 -8.25 9.60
CA ARG A 75 8.89 -9.44 10.10
C ARG A 75 9.08 -9.41 11.61
N GLU A 76 9.46 -8.26 12.15
CA GLU A 76 9.55 -8.05 13.60
C GLU A 76 8.21 -8.34 14.26
N LYS A 77 7.14 -7.72 13.75
CA LYS A 77 5.80 -7.92 14.27
C LYS A 77 5.29 -9.37 14.12
N CYS A 78 5.58 -10.03 13.01
CA CYS A 78 5.26 -11.45 12.83
C CYS A 78 5.98 -12.35 13.85
N ALA A 79 7.20 -11.99 14.27
CA ALA A 79 7.93 -12.72 15.30
C ALA A 79 7.38 -12.47 16.72
N GLU A 80 6.88 -11.26 16.98
CA GLU A 80 6.32 -10.87 18.29
C GLU A 80 4.86 -11.32 18.46
N GLU A 81 4.05 -11.17 17.42
CA GLU A 81 2.59 -11.36 17.41
C GLU A 81 2.13 -12.19 16.20
N PRO A 82 2.57 -13.47 16.08
CA PRO A 82 2.25 -14.34 14.94
C PRO A 82 0.75 -14.65 14.80
N GLU A 83 -0.05 -14.45 15.83
CA GLU A 83 -1.51 -14.58 15.79
C GLU A 83 -2.19 -13.43 15.02
N ILE A 84 -1.55 -12.27 14.93
CA ILE A 84 -2.03 -11.12 14.16
C ILE A 84 -1.45 -11.19 12.74
N ASN A 85 -0.14 -11.35 12.64
CA ASN A 85 0.60 -11.37 11.38
C ASN A 85 1.34 -12.71 11.25
N PRO A 86 0.71 -13.77 10.72
CA PRO A 86 1.25 -15.13 10.79
C PRO A 86 2.43 -15.40 9.87
N ALA A 87 2.62 -14.60 8.82
CA ALA A 87 3.71 -14.76 7.87
C ALA A 87 3.96 -13.46 7.09
N VAL A 88 5.20 -13.31 6.62
CA VAL A 88 5.64 -12.19 5.79
C VAL A 88 6.32 -12.73 4.55
N TYR A 89 6.09 -12.07 3.41
CA TYR A 89 6.77 -12.36 2.16
C TYR A 89 8.30 -12.41 2.34
N PRO A 90 9.03 -13.37 1.74
CA PRO A 90 8.62 -14.33 0.70
C PRO A 90 7.96 -15.63 1.20
N THR A 91 7.66 -15.78 2.49
CA THR A 91 6.90 -16.95 2.95
C THR A 91 5.48 -16.87 2.40
N LEU A 92 4.99 -17.94 1.78
CA LEU A 92 3.67 -17.99 1.17
C LEU A 92 2.72 -18.93 1.95
N PRO A 93 1.47 -18.51 2.20
CA PRO A 93 0.97 -17.14 2.02
C PRO A 93 1.62 -16.17 3.04
N GLY A 94 1.75 -14.89 2.69
CA GLY A 94 2.43 -13.92 3.55
C GLY A 94 2.16 -12.45 3.21
N LEU A 95 2.41 -11.57 4.17
CA LEU A 95 2.21 -10.12 4.04
C LEU A 95 3.28 -9.47 3.17
N LEU A 96 2.85 -8.66 2.20
CA LEU A 96 3.72 -7.79 1.38
C LEU A 96 3.23 -6.34 1.50
N PRO A 97 4.00 -5.41 2.08
CA PRO A 97 3.55 -4.04 2.27
C PRO A 97 3.47 -3.31 0.93
N TRP A 98 2.41 -2.51 0.75
CA TRP A 98 2.24 -1.65 -0.43
C TRP A 98 1.96 -0.19 -0.06
N GLY A 99 1.63 0.09 1.19
CA GLY A 99 1.42 1.44 1.66
C GLY A 99 1.50 1.55 3.17
N ALA A 100 1.60 2.77 3.65
CA ALA A 100 1.61 3.05 5.08
C ALA A 100 1.01 4.41 5.38
N TYR A 101 0.34 4.50 6.53
CA TYR A 101 -0.12 5.72 7.13
C TYR A 101 0.80 6.09 8.29
N ASN A 102 1.33 7.32 8.27
CA ASN A 102 2.31 7.79 9.26
C ASN A 102 1.78 7.83 10.71
N GLN A 103 0.45 7.69 10.92
CA GLN A 103 -0.15 7.55 12.25
C GLN A 103 -0.29 6.08 12.71
N GLY A 104 0.49 5.17 12.14
CA GLY A 104 0.65 3.81 12.66
C GLY A 104 -0.26 2.76 12.04
N CYS A 105 -0.68 2.94 10.78
CA CYS A 105 -1.33 1.87 10.02
C CYS A 105 -0.43 1.44 8.87
N THR A 106 -0.20 0.14 8.69
CA THR A 106 0.50 -0.39 7.51
C THR A 106 -0.49 -1.17 6.66
N PHE A 107 -0.38 -1.04 5.34
CA PHE A 107 -1.22 -1.74 4.38
C PHE A 107 -0.42 -2.77 3.62
N TYR A 108 -0.92 -3.99 3.63
CA TYR A 108 -0.31 -5.15 2.99
C TYR A 108 -1.25 -5.78 1.98
N TRP A 109 -0.69 -6.58 1.09
CA TRP A 109 -1.41 -7.65 0.44
C TRP A 109 -1.13 -8.95 1.17
N TRP A 110 -2.14 -9.81 1.28
CA TRP A 110 -1.96 -11.21 1.64
C TRP A 110 -1.63 -12.01 0.38
N VAL A 111 -0.34 -12.26 0.14
CA VAL A 111 0.17 -12.86 -1.10
C VAL A 111 -0.17 -14.33 -1.15
N ALA A 112 -1.21 -14.69 -1.92
CA ALA A 112 -1.67 -16.05 -2.09
C ALA A 112 -2.32 -16.27 -3.46
N GLY A 113 -1.70 -17.06 -4.33
CA GLY A 113 -2.27 -17.38 -5.64
C GLY A 113 -2.24 -16.18 -6.60
N ASP A 114 -3.36 -15.91 -7.27
CA ASP A 114 -3.47 -14.88 -8.33
C ASP A 114 -3.39 -13.46 -7.73
N PRO A 115 -2.45 -12.59 -8.19
CA PRO A 115 -2.30 -11.22 -7.70
C PRO A 115 -3.57 -10.39 -7.69
N ASP A 116 -4.43 -10.52 -8.71
CA ASP A 116 -5.68 -9.74 -8.79
C ASP A 116 -6.75 -10.22 -7.79
N THR A 117 -6.46 -11.28 -7.03
CA THR A 117 -7.35 -11.83 -6.00
C THR A 117 -6.84 -11.66 -4.57
N TRP A 118 -5.63 -11.10 -4.39
CA TRP A 118 -5.07 -10.90 -3.06
C TRP A 118 -5.93 -9.96 -2.22
N GLU A 119 -6.11 -10.31 -0.95
CA GLU A 119 -6.78 -9.45 0.02
C GLU A 119 -5.88 -8.28 0.41
N VAL A 120 -6.50 -7.14 0.72
CA VAL A 120 -5.83 -6.07 1.45
C VAL A 120 -5.88 -6.39 2.94
N VAL A 121 -4.74 -6.28 3.60
CA VAL A 121 -4.63 -6.34 5.06
C VAL A 121 -4.28 -4.96 5.59
N ALA A 122 -5.14 -4.39 6.41
CA ALA A 122 -4.87 -3.14 7.12
C ALA A 122 -4.49 -3.45 8.57
N ASP A 123 -3.23 -3.20 8.91
CA ASP A 123 -2.68 -3.44 10.23
C ASP A 123 -2.60 -2.14 11.04
N ARG A 124 -3.35 -2.06 12.14
CA ARG A 124 -3.43 -0.90 13.03
C ARG A 124 -2.54 -1.00 14.28
N GLY A 125 -1.63 -1.95 14.33
CA GLY A 125 -0.75 -2.16 15.49
C GLY A 125 -1.26 -3.26 16.42
N ASP A 126 -2.47 -3.14 16.94
CA ASP A 126 -3.08 -4.13 17.85
C ASP A 126 -4.04 -5.10 17.15
N GLN A 127 -4.35 -4.84 15.87
CA GLN A 127 -5.27 -5.64 15.08
C GLN A 127 -4.95 -5.53 13.58
N ALA A 128 -5.08 -6.66 12.88
CA ALA A 128 -5.07 -6.72 11.42
C ALA A 128 -6.48 -7.02 10.88
N PHE A 129 -6.90 -6.26 9.87
CA PHE A 129 -8.19 -6.40 9.20
C PHE A 129 -7.97 -6.89 7.77
N HIS A 130 -8.57 -8.02 7.44
CA HIS A 130 -8.53 -8.59 6.09
C HIS A 130 -9.79 -8.19 5.33
N VAL A 131 -9.61 -7.56 4.17
CA VAL A 131 -10.71 -7.14 3.31
C VAL A 131 -10.49 -7.59 1.88
N GLN A 132 -11.51 -8.22 1.30
CA GLN A 132 -11.49 -8.64 -0.10
C GLN A 132 -11.86 -7.45 -1.00
N LEU A 133 -10.88 -6.58 -1.22
CA LEU A 133 -10.95 -5.41 -2.08
C LEU A 133 -9.64 -5.31 -2.86
N SER A 134 -9.70 -4.75 -4.07
CA SER A 134 -8.48 -4.31 -4.75
C SER A 134 -7.83 -3.15 -3.97
N MET A 135 -6.57 -2.83 -4.24
CA MET A 135 -5.86 -1.71 -3.61
C MET A 135 -6.56 -0.36 -3.86
N THR A 136 -6.96 -0.10 -5.10
CA THR A 136 -7.68 1.13 -5.47
C THR A 136 -9.10 1.18 -4.94
N GLU A 137 -9.82 0.06 -4.89
CA GLU A 137 -11.13 -0.03 -4.23
C GLU A 137 -11.04 0.23 -2.73
N PHE A 138 -10.01 -0.31 -2.07
CA PHE A 138 -9.71 -0.05 -0.67
C PHE A 138 -9.46 1.43 -0.42
N LEU A 139 -8.56 2.06 -1.17
CA LEU A 139 -8.27 3.51 -1.04
C LEU A 139 -9.52 4.36 -1.27
N LEU A 140 -10.33 4.03 -2.29
CA LEU A 140 -11.58 4.74 -2.56
C LEU A 140 -12.54 4.63 -1.38
N LYS A 141 -12.74 3.43 -0.84
CA LYS A 141 -13.63 3.20 0.31
C LYS A 141 -13.11 3.84 1.58
N LEU A 142 -11.80 3.82 1.79
CA LEU A 142 -11.14 4.48 2.92
C LEU A 142 -11.41 5.99 2.89
N PHE A 143 -11.01 6.67 1.81
CA PHE A 143 -11.13 8.13 1.70
C PHE A 143 -12.57 8.64 1.49
N SER A 144 -13.51 7.73 1.19
CA SER A 144 -14.94 8.04 1.16
C SER A 144 -15.68 7.66 2.44
N ASP A 145 -14.94 7.33 3.51
CA ASP A 145 -15.48 7.02 4.83
C ASP A 145 -16.43 5.81 4.81
N GLN A 146 -16.13 4.79 3.99
CA GLN A 146 -16.90 3.55 3.88
C GLN A 146 -16.27 2.36 4.60
N LEU A 147 -15.11 2.55 5.25
CA LEU A 147 -14.40 1.51 6.02
C LEU A 147 -14.46 1.81 7.52
N HIS A 148 -15.67 1.74 8.08
CA HIS A 148 -15.93 2.11 9.49
C HIS A 148 -15.27 1.19 10.53
N GLU A 149 -14.82 0.01 10.12
CA GLU A 149 -14.03 -0.90 10.96
C GLU A 149 -12.61 -0.39 11.19
N LEU A 150 -12.06 0.38 10.23
CA LEU A 150 -10.72 0.95 10.34
C LEU A 150 -10.74 2.32 11.02
N TYR A 151 -11.72 3.17 10.71
CA TYR A 151 -11.80 4.52 11.27
C TYR A 151 -13.24 4.91 11.63
N PRO A 152 -13.44 5.70 12.70
CA PRO A 152 -14.77 6.23 13.02
C PRO A 152 -15.36 7.04 11.87
N GLN A 153 -16.68 6.99 11.73
CA GLN A 153 -17.39 7.79 10.74
C GLN A 153 -17.05 9.29 10.92
N GLY A 154 -16.78 9.96 9.80
CA GLY A 154 -16.40 11.36 9.72
C GLY A 154 -14.88 11.59 9.69
N PHE A 155 -14.08 10.62 10.12
CA PHE A 155 -12.63 10.81 10.27
C PHE A 155 -11.96 11.17 8.93
N MET A 156 -12.26 10.41 7.87
CA MET A 156 -11.63 10.64 6.56
C MET A 156 -12.29 11.77 5.78
N SER A 157 -13.59 12.01 5.98
CA SER A 157 -14.33 13.02 5.21
C SER A 157 -13.99 14.45 5.60
N ASP A 158 -13.46 14.66 6.81
CA ASP A 158 -13.09 15.98 7.33
C ASP A 158 -11.69 16.43 6.84
N LEU A 159 -10.92 15.53 6.22
CA LEU A 159 -9.56 15.81 5.74
C LEU A 159 -9.56 16.35 4.30
N ASP A 160 -8.71 17.34 4.02
CA ASP A 160 -8.41 17.72 2.64
C ASP A 160 -7.38 16.76 2.03
N ILE A 161 -7.89 15.68 1.44
CA ILE A 161 -7.06 14.66 0.80
C ILE A 161 -6.63 15.11 -0.60
N GLY A 162 -5.30 15.13 -0.80
CA GLY A 162 -4.60 15.32 -2.07
C GLY A 162 -3.61 14.18 -2.36
N TYR A 163 -2.86 14.29 -3.46
CA TYR A 163 -1.80 13.34 -3.82
C TYR A 163 -0.54 14.09 -4.25
N MET A 164 0.60 13.69 -3.71
CA MET A 164 1.91 14.27 -4.01
C MET A 164 2.82 13.18 -4.58
N PRO A 165 3.14 13.20 -5.89
CA PRO A 165 4.12 12.28 -6.45
C PRO A 165 5.50 12.57 -5.83
N ARG A 166 6.26 11.54 -5.47
CA ARG A 166 7.68 11.71 -5.13
C ARG A 166 8.42 11.96 -6.45
N TYR A 167 9.18 13.05 -6.52
CA TYR A 167 9.95 13.38 -7.73
C TYR A 167 10.91 12.24 -8.05
N GLU A 168 10.80 11.68 -9.26
CA GLU A 168 11.90 10.94 -9.88
C GLU A 168 13.01 11.97 -10.16
N GLY A 169 14.14 11.85 -9.46
CA GLY A 169 15.30 12.73 -9.64
C GLY A 169 15.98 12.58 -10.99
#